data_AF-A0A5E6VHP1-F1
#
_entry.id   AF-A0A5E6VHP1-F1
#
_cell.length_a   1.000
_cell.length_b   1.000
_cell.length_c   1.000
_cell.angle_alpha   90.00
_cell.angle_beta   90.00
_cell.angle_gamma   90.00
#
_symmetry.space_group_name_H-M   'P 1'
#
loop_
_entity.id
_entity.type
_entity.pdbx_description
1 polymer ?
#
loop_
_entity_poly.entity_id
_entity_poly.type
_entity_poly.pdbx_seq_one_letter_code
_entity_poly.pdbx_strand_id
1 'polypeptide(L)'
;MVADVFDPWLKRWALVADGAPIITPGSRLLPVRLNDRPAMLKVALDVEEKYGNRLMTWWDGDGAAHVLAHHQGERGFDYANLICNPDLPTATDPARFRRQLDVIVQAARLDRRRLLQWVLAFAGLSAAWFLEDDALEQASGQLKVAQIAASMLDA
;
A
#
# COMPACT_ATOMS: atom_id res chain seq x y z
N MET A 1 -5.14 -24.91 4.09
CA MET A 1 -6.03 -25.15 5.26
C MET A 1 -6.33 -23.81 5.94
N VAL A 2 -7.39 -23.69 6.73
CA VAL A 2 -7.74 -22.41 7.43
C VAL A 2 -6.60 -21.88 8.30
N ALA A 3 -5.71 -22.77 8.80
CA ALA A 3 -4.50 -22.39 9.54
C ALA A 3 -3.55 -21.49 8.72
N ASP A 4 -3.35 -21.81 7.44
CA ASP A 4 -2.35 -21.15 6.58
C ASP A 4 -2.57 -19.64 6.40
N VAL A 5 -3.82 -19.17 6.51
CA VAL A 5 -4.16 -17.74 6.32
C VAL A 5 -3.70 -16.87 7.49
N PHE A 6 -3.50 -17.45 8.68
CA PHE A 6 -3.09 -16.74 9.88
C PHE A 6 -1.57 -16.71 10.06
N ASP A 7 -0.86 -17.72 9.58
CA ASP A 7 0.57 -17.92 9.80
C ASP A 7 1.45 -16.70 9.50
N PRO A 8 1.26 -15.94 8.40
CA PRO A 8 2.06 -14.75 8.14
C PRO A 8 1.92 -13.70 9.24
N TRP A 9 0.70 -13.55 9.78
CA TRP A 9 0.37 -12.55 10.78
C TRP A 9 0.78 -12.99 12.18
N LEU A 10 0.62 -14.28 12.49
CA LEU A 10 1.11 -14.86 13.74
C LEU A 10 2.62 -14.67 13.85
N LYS A 11 3.37 -14.96 12.78
CA LYS A 11 4.82 -14.74 12.72
C LYS A 11 5.18 -13.26 12.80
N ARG A 12 4.53 -12.41 12.00
CA ARG A 12 4.84 -10.97 11.90
C ARG A 12 4.71 -10.25 13.24
N TRP A 13 3.71 -10.60 14.04
CA TRP A 13 3.38 -9.92 15.29
C TRP A 13 3.66 -10.77 16.53
N ALA A 14 4.36 -11.90 16.38
CA ALA A 14 4.66 -12.84 17.45
C ALA A 14 3.42 -13.22 18.29
N LEU A 15 2.30 -13.47 17.60
CA LEU A 15 1.03 -13.84 18.24
C LEU A 15 0.98 -15.35 18.49
N VAL A 16 0.36 -15.73 19.61
CA VAL A 16 0.06 -17.13 19.94
C VAL A 16 -1.44 -17.35 19.82
N ALA A 17 -1.86 -18.41 19.12
CA ALA A 17 -3.28 -18.77 19.03
C ALA A 17 -3.85 -19.14 20.41
N ASP A 18 -5.02 -18.62 20.75
CA ASP A 18 -5.70 -18.80 22.05
C ASP A 18 -7.15 -19.28 21.85
N GLY A 19 -7.33 -20.27 20.97
CA GLY A 19 -8.63 -20.84 20.67
C GLY A 19 -8.79 -21.31 19.22
N ALA A 20 -10.01 -21.71 18.88
CA ALA A 20 -10.34 -22.15 17.53
C ALA A 20 -10.60 -20.94 16.60
N PRO A 21 -10.25 -21.04 15.31
CA PRO A 21 -10.64 -20.04 14.31
C PRO A 21 -12.16 -19.88 14.20
N ILE A 22 -12.60 -18.65 13.95
CA ILE A 22 -13.99 -18.32 13.64
C ILE A 22 -14.05 -17.88 12.16
N ILE A 23 -14.95 -18.49 11.40
CA ILE A 23 -15.07 -18.29 9.96
C ILE A 23 -16.36 -17.53 9.69
N THR A 24 -16.24 -16.40 8.98
CA THR A 24 -17.39 -15.64 8.45
C THR A 24 -17.28 -15.55 6.92
N PRO A 25 -18.31 -15.08 6.21
CA PRO A 25 -18.21 -14.86 4.77
C PRO A 25 -17.07 -13.90 4.38
N GLY A 26 -16.96 -12.75 5.06
CA GLY A 26 -15.99 -11.70 4.73
C GLY A 26 -14.67 -11.74 5.51
N SER A 27 -14.52 -12.62 6.51
CA SER A 27 -13.35 -12.62 7.39
C SER A 27 -12.97 -14.01 7.92
N ARG A 28 -11.72 -14.09 8.39
CA ARG A 28 -11.22 -15.15 9.25
C ARG A 28 -10.76 -14.50 10.55
N LEU A 29 -11.27 -14.98 11.67
CA LEU A 29 -10.93 -14.46 13.00
C LEU A 29 -10.22 -15.55 13.80
N LEU A 30 -9.28 -15.14 14.64
CA LEU A 30 -8.56 -16.04 15.53
C LEU A 30 -8.35 -15.34 16.88
N PRO A 31 -8.87 -15.90 17.99
CA PRO A 31 -8.44 -15.49 19.32
C PRO A 31 -6.94 -15.70 19.45
N VAL A 32 -6.22 -14.68 19.91
CA VAL A 32 -4.77 -14.70 20.03
C VAL A 32 -4.31 -14.01 21.31
N ARG A 33 -3.07 -14.30 21.69
CA ARG A 33 -2.31 -13.58 22.72
C ARG A 33 -1.22 -12.76 22.06
N LEU A 34 -1.17 -11.47 22.37
CA LEU A 34 -0.03 -10.60 22.09
C LEU A 34 0.71 -10.39 23.41
N ASN A 35 1.80 -11.13 23.63
CA ASN A 35 2.37 -11.37 24.96
C ASN A 35 1.26 -11.91 25.89
N ASP A 36 1.02 -11.31 27.06
CA ASP A 36 -0.06 -11.75 27.97
C ASP A 36 -1.44 -11.16 27.66
N ARG A 37 -1.52 -10.22 26.71
CA ARG A 37 -2.77 -9.50 26.40
C ARG A 37 -3.66 -10.35 25.47
N PRO A 38 -4.91 -10.69 25.86
CA PRO A 38 -5.86 -11.32 24.95
C PRO A 38 -6.27 -10.33 23.85
N ALA A 39 -6.34 -10.81 22.61
CA ALA A 39 -6.68 -10.03 21.43
C ALA A 39 -7.40 -10.90 20.38
N MET A 40 -7.86 -10.25 19.31
CA MET A 40 -8.47 -10.91 18.17
C MET A 40 -7.69 -10.56 16.90
N LEU A 41 -7.15 -11.56 16.22
CA LEU A 41 -6.60 -11.39 14.87
C LEU A 41 -7.74 -11.50 13.86
N LYS A 42 -7.93 -10.46 13.04
CA LYS A 42 -8.91 -10.42 11.95
C LYS A 42 -8.20 -10.33 10.60
N VAL A 43 -8.46 -11.29 9.72
CA VAL A 43 -8.05 -11.26 8.30
C VAL A 43 -9.29 -11.03 7.44
N ALA A 44 -9.41 -9.83 6.88
CA ALA A 44 -10.48 -9.46 5.96
C ALA A 44 -10.23 -10.03 4.56
N LEU A 45 -11.25 -10.66 3.96
CA LEU A 45 -11.16 -11.31 2.66
C LEU A 45 -11.72 -10.45 1.52
N ASP A 46 -12.68 -9.57 1.80
CA ASP A 46 -13.23 -8.62 0.84
C ASP A 46 -12.69 -7.19 1.05
N VAL A 47 -13.07 -6.29 0.15
CA VAL A 47 -12.60 -4.89 0.12
C VAL A 47 -13.33 -4.02 1.15
N GLU A 48 -14.60 -4.28 1.42
CA GLU A 48 -15.42 -3.48 2.34
C GLU A 48 -14.92 -3.65 3.79
N GLU A 49 -14.65 -4.89 4.21
CA GLU A 49 -14.09 -5.21 5.52
C GLU A 49 -12.69 -4.61 5.72
N LYS A 50 -11.90 -4.49 4.65
CA LYS A 50 -10.59 -3.80 4.69
C LYS A 50 -10.74 -2.31 4.98
N TYR A 51 -11.75 -1.66 4.40
CA TYR A 51 -12.03 -0.25 4.69
C TYR A 51 -12.54 -0.04 6.11
N GLY A 52 -13.40 -0.93 6.61
CA GLY A 52 -13.82 -0.93 8.02
C GLY A 52 -12.62 -0.97 8.98
N ASN A 53 -11.65 -1.86 8.73
CA ASN A 53 -10.44 -1.95 9.55
C ASN A 53 -9.57 -0.67 9.50
N ARG A 54 -9.52 0.02 8.35
CA ARG A 54 -8.84 1.33 8.22
C ARG A 54 -9.52 2.40 9.06
N LEU A 55 -10.85 2.45 9.06
CA LEU A 55 -11.62 3.40 9.87
C LEU A 55 -11.39 3.16 11.37
N MET A 56 -11.37 1.89 11.82
CA MET A 56 -11.04 1.56 13.20
C MET A 56 -9.62 2.00 13.60
N THR A 57 -8.65 1.93 12.68
CA THR A 57 -7.29 2.46 12.92
C THR A 57 -7.32 3.99 13.06
N TRP A 58 -8.16 4.67 12.29
CA TRP A 58 -8.30 6.13 12.35
C TRP A 58 -8.97 6.62 13.64
N TRP A 59 -9.98 5.89 14.14
CA TRP A 59 -10.63 6.20 15.41
C TRP A 59 -9.76 5.90 16.64
N ASP A 60 -8.76 5.03 16.53
CA ASP A 60 -7.75 4.76 17.58
C ASP A 60 -8.32 4.43 18.98
N GLY A 61 -9.51 3.82 19.03
CA GLY A 61 -10.19 3.51 20.28
C GLY A 61 -11.22 4.55 20.77
N ASP A 62 -11.38 5.66 20.05
CA ASP A 62 -12.46 6.62 20.29
C ASP A 62 -13.78 6.05 19.76
N GLY A 63 -14.60 5.50 20.65
CA GLY A 63 -15.88 4.86 20.30
C GLY A 63 -15.74 3.54 19.52
N ALA A 64 -14.52 3.03 19.32
CA ALA A 64 -14.22 1.81 18.58
C ALA A 64 -13.29 0.88 19.38
N ALA A 65 -13.18 -0.39 18.97
CA ALA A 65 -12.16 -1.26 19.56
C ALA A 65 -10.75 -0.80 19.17
N HIS A 66 -9.83 -0.81 20.13
CA HIS A 66 -8.45 -0.35 19.91
C HIS A 66 -7.69 -1.32 18.99
N VAL A 67 -7.07 -0.78 17.94
CA VAL A 67 -6.31 -1.56 16.95
C VAL A 67 -4.86 -1.70 17.40
N LEU A 68 -4.50 -2.88 17.93
CA LEU A 68 -3.15 -3.13 18.46
C LEU A 68 -2.06 -3.15 17.38
N ALA A 69 -2.41 -3.64 16.19
CA ALA A 69 -1.53 -3.68 15.04
C ALA A 69 -2.39 -3.83 13.77
N HIS A 70 -1.91 -3.26 12.67
CA HIS A 70 -2.56 -3.35 11.37
C HIS A 70 -1.48 -3.41 10.28
N HIS A 71 -1.69 -4.29 9.30
CA HIS A 71 -0.89 -4.32 8.09
C HIS A 71 -1.64 -3.65 6.95
N GLN A 72 -1.11 -2.53 6.47
CA GLN A 72 -1.54 -1.88 5.25
C GLN A 72 -0.55 -2.16 4.12
N GLY A 73 -1.01 -2.04 2.88
CA GLY A 73 -0.16 -2.01 1.70
C GLY A 73 0.85 -0.86 1.75
N GLU A 74 1.68 -0.76 0.71
CA GLU A 74 2.73 0.25 0.67
C GLU A 74 2.16 1.63 0.31
N ARG A 75 2.23 2.57 1.26
CA ARG A 75 1.66 3.93 1.13
C ARG A 75 2.22 4.70 -0.08
N GLY A 76 3.49 4.52 -0.40
CA GLY A 76 4.15 5.14 -1.54
C GLY A 76 3.56 4.73 -2.88
N PHE A 77 3.01 3.51 -3.00
CA PHE A 77 2.29 3.10 -4.20
C PHE A 77 1.04 3.97 -4.43
N ASP A 78 0.28 4.28 -3.37
CA ASP A 78 -0.93 5.12 -3.47
C ASP A 78 -0.61 6.53 -3.99
N TYR A 79 0.57 7.07 -3.66
CA TYR A 79 1.01 8.39 -4.12
C TYR A 79 1.70 8.38 -5.49
N ALA A 80 2.19 7.23 -5.96
CA ALA A 80 2.85 7.13 -7.26
C ALA A 80 1.93 7.60 -8.40
N ASN A 81 0.65 7.25 -8.32
CA ASN A 81 -0.36 7.69 -9.28
C ASN A 81 -0.50 9.23 -9.32
N LEU A 82 -0.36 9.95 -8.19
CA LEU A 82 -0.43 11.42 -8.20
C LEU A 82 0.72 12.05 -9.00
N ILE A 83 1.88 11.39 -9.05
CA ILE A 83 3.06 11.84 -9.78
C ILE A 83 2.92 11.50 -11.28
N CYS A 84 2.42 10.30 -11.59
CA CYS A 84 2.33 9.80 -12.95
C CYS A 84 1.08 10.24 -13.73
N ASN A 85 0.04 10.78 -13.07
CA ASN A 85 -1.30 10.92 -13.63
C ASN A 85 -1.96 12.32 -13.61
N PRO A 86 -1.25 13.44 -13.78
CA PRO A 86 -1.71 14.47 -14.69
C PRO A 86 -1.13 14.15 -16.07
N ASP A 87 -1.96 14.12 -17.11
CA ASP A 87 -1.61 13.90 -18.52
C ASP A 87 -0.11 13.72 -18.87
N LEU A 88 0.23 12.68 -19.64
CA LEU A 88 1.62 12.30 -19.95
C LEU A 88 2.55 13.46 -20.35
N PRO A 89 2.11 14.48 -21.12
CA PRO A 89 2.95 15.65 -21.39
C PRO A 89 3.42 16.35 -20.12
N THR A 90 2.54 16.64 -19.15
CA THR A 90 2.93 17.31 -17.91
C THR A 90 3.65 16.42 -16.91
N ALA A 91 3.32 15.12 -16.84
CA ALA A 91 4.03 14.17 -15.97
C ALA A 91 5.53 14.05 -16.30
N THR A 92 5.92 14.31 -17.55
CA THR A 92 7.32 14.20 -18.01
C THR A 92 8.15 15.48 -17.86
N ASP A 93 7.62 16.53 -17.23
CA ASP A 93 8.40 17.71 -16.83
C ASP A 93 9.20 17.41 -15.55
N PRO A 94 10.56 17.40 -15.60
CA PRO A 94 11.38 17.08 -14.43
C PRO A 94 11.26 18.08 -13.27
N ALA A 95 11.00 19.36 -13.56
CA ALA A 95 10.85 20.38 -12.52
C ALA A 95 9.54 20.21 -11.76
N ARG A 96 8.45 19.96 -12.51
CA ARG A 96 7.15 19.60 -11.95
C ARG A 96 7.23 18.31 -11.14
N PHE A 97 7.81 17.25 -11.71
CA PHE A 97 7.99 15.96 -11.04
C PHE A 97 8.70 16.13 -9.70
N ARG A 98 9.85 16.83 -9.70
CA ARG A 98 10.64 17.08 -8.48
C ARG A 98 9.84 17.83 -7.43
N ARG A 99 9.15 18.90 -7.83
CA ARG A 99 8.32 19.69 -6.92
C ARG A 99 7.22 18.85 -6.29
N GLN A 100 6.52 18.05 -7.07
CA GLN A 100 5.43 17.23 -6.53
C GLN A 100 5.95 16.11 -5.63
N LEU A 101 7.07 15.48 -5.99
CA LEU A 101 7.76 14.51 -5.16
C LEU A 101 8.09 15.11 -3.79
N ASP A 102 8.69 16.31 -3.76
CA ASP A 102 9.04 17.01 -2.51
C ASP A 102 7.80 17.28 -1.63
N VAL A 103 6.72 17.77 -2.24
CA VAL A 103 5.45 18.03 -1.54
C VAL A 103 4.88 16.75 -0.93
N ILE A 104 4.85 15.64 -1.69
CA ILE A 104 4.31 14.37 -1.21
C ILE A 104 5.19 13.80 -0.09
N VAL A 105 6.52 13.78 -0.27
CA VAL A 105 7.47 13.32 0.75
C VAL A 105 7.25 14.06 2.07
N GLN A 106 7.13 15.38 2.03
CA GLN A 106 6.91 16.20 3.22
C GLN A 106 5.52 15.99 3.83
N ALA A 107 4.46 16.07 3.04
CA ALA A 107 3.09 16.00 3.54
C ALA A 107 2.72 14.60 4.07
N ALA A 108 3.13 13.55 3.36
CA ALA A 108 2.83 12.16 3.72
C ALA A 108 3.86 11.54 4.68
N ARG A 109 4.97 12.25 4.95
CA ARG A 109 6.13 11.79 5.74
C ARG A 109 6.67 10.45 5.23
N LEU A 110 6.92 10.38 3.92
CA LEU A 110 7.44 9.18 3.26
C LEU A 110 8.93 9.29 3.01
N ASP A 111 9.61 8.14 2.98
CA ASP A 111 10.99 8.10 2.50
C ASP A 111 11.05 8.42 1.01
N ARG A 112 11.91 9.38 0.64
CA ARG A 112 12.04 9.88 -0.73
C ARG A 112 12.45 8.77 -1.69
N ARG A 113 13.47 7.99 -1.33
CA ARG A 113 14.01 6.93 -2.18
C ARG A 113 12.97 5.85 -2.40
N ARG A 114 12.25 5.47 -1.35
CA ARG A 114 11.17 4.48 -1.40
C ARG A 114 10.02 4.94 -2.29
N LEU A 115 9.61 6.20 -2.20
CA LEU A 115 8.57 6.76 -3.07
C LEU A 115 9.02 6.77 -4.55
N LEU A 116 10.26 7.16 -4.83
CA LEU A 116 10.82 7.11 -6.20
C LEU A 116 10.83 5.69 -6.77
N GLN A 117 11.17 4.68 -5.97
CA GLN A 117 11.09 3.26 -6.38
C GLN A 117 9.66 2.85 -6.74
N TRP A 118 8.65 3.32 -6.00
CA TRP A 118 7.25 3.06 -6.32
C TRP A 118 6.77 3.80 -7.56
N VAL A 119 7.22 5.03 -7.79
CA VAL A 119 6.96 5.75 -9.03
C VAL A 119 7.55 5.00 -10.23
N LEU A 120 8.80 4.53 -10.12
CA LEU A 120 9.44 3.73 -11.15
C LEU A 120 8.66 2.44 -11.45
N ALA A 121 8.25 1.70 -10.40
CA ALA A 121 7.46 0.48 -10.55
C ALA A 121 6.08 0.74 -11.17
N PHE A 122 5.38 1.79 -10.73
CA PHE A 122 4.08 2.19 -11.25
C PHE A 122 4.15 2.59 -12.72
N ALA A 123 5.13 3.42 -13.09
CA ALA A 123 5.33 3.86 -14.46
C ALA A 123 5.65 2.67 -15.38
N GLY A 124 6.46 1.71 -14.93
CA GLY A 124 6.72 0.47 -15.67
C GLY A 124 5.46 -0.38 -15.88
N LEU A 125 4.65 -0.57 -14.83
CA LEU A 125 3.37 -1.29 -14.93
C LEU A 125 2.40 -0.58 -15.89
N SER A 126 2.27 0.74 -15.78
CA SER A 126 1.39 1.53 -16.65
C SER A 126 1.85 1.48 -18.11
N ALA A 127 3.17 1.50 -18.37
CA ALA A 127 3.70 1.32 -19.72
C ALA A 127 3.34 -0.05 -20.29
N ALA A 128 3.43 -1.12 -19.49
CA ALA A 128 3.06 -2.47 -19.93
C ALA A 128 1.58 -2.56 -20.36
N TRP A 129 0.65 -2.00 -19.57
CA TRP A 129 -0.77 -1.93 -19.95
C TRP A 129 -1.01 -1.14 -21.24
N PHE A 130 -0.36 0.02 -21.41
CA PHE A 130 -0.49 0.77 -22.65
C PHE A 130 0.07 0.02 -23.87
N LEU A 131 1.12 -0.79 -23.69
CA LEU A 131 1.64 -1.65 -24.77
C LEU A 131 0.67 -2.78 -25.12
N GLU A 132 -0.02 -3.36 -24.13
CA GLU A 132 -1.07 -4.37 -24.37
C GLU A 132 -2.24 -3.80 -25.19
N ASP A 133 -2.52 -2.50 -25.03
CA ASP A 133 -3.57 -1.76 -25.74
C ASP A 133 -3.08 -1.06 -27.04
N ASP A 134 -1.87 -1.35 -27.52
CA ASP A 134 -1.22 -0.69 -28.69
C ASP A 134 -1.11 0.86 -28.58
N ALA A 135 -1.19 1.40 -27.37
CA ALA A 135 -1.13 2.82 -27.05
C ALA A 135 0.34 3.31 -26.90
N LEU A 136 1.10 3.29 -28.00
CA LEU A 136 2.56 3.51 -28.01
C LEU A 136 3.00 4.90 -27.49
N GLU A 137 2.22 5.95 -27.75
CA GLU A 137 2.53 7.31 -27.27
C GLU A 137 2.45 7.35 -25.74
N GLN A 138 1.42 6.71 -25.19
CA GLN A 138 1.19 6.63 -23.75
C GLN A 138 2.23 5.78 -23.04
N ALA A 139 2.57 4.63 -23.62
CA ALA A 139 3.66 3.79 -23.13
C ALA A 139 4.99 4.57 -23.09
N SER A 140 5.30 5.32 -24.16
CA SER A 140 6.52 6.14 -24.24
C SER A 140 6.55 7.23 -23.17
N GLY A 141 5.42 7.89 -22.91
CA GLY A 141 5.30 8.87 -21.83
C GLY A 141 5.55 8.27 -20.45
N GLN A 142 4.99 7.09 -20.15
CA GLN A 142 5.24 6.38 -18.89
C GLN A 142 6.69 5.93 -18.75
N LEU A 143 7.32 5.44 -19.82
CA LEU A 143 8.75 5.09 -19.80
C LEU A 143 9.64 6.31 -19.53
N LYS A 144 9.26 7.49 -20.03
CA LYS A 144 9.97 8.74 -19.72
C LYS A 144 9.82 9.14 -18.25
N VAL A 145 8.64 8.96 -17.66
CA VAL A 145 8.44 9.13 -16.20
C VAL A 145 9.32 8.17 -15.40
N ALA A 146 9.40 6.90 -15.80
CA ALA A 146 10.28 5.91 -15.20
C ALA A 146 11.76 6.34 -15.27
N GLN A 147 12.22 6.87 -16.41
CA GLN A 147 13.58 7.39 -16.57
C GLN A 147 13.87 8.57 -15.64
N ILE A 148 12.94 9.52 -15.52
CA ILE A 148 13.07 10.65 -14.58
C ILE A 148 13.20 10.13 -13.14
N ALA A 149 12.31 9.21 -12.73
CA ALA A 149 12.38 8.61 -11.40
C ALA A 149 13.72 7.89 -11.15
N ALA A 150 14.20 7.10 -12.11
CA ALA A 150 15.48 6.41 -12.04
C ALA A 150 16.66 7.38 -11.90
N SER A 151 16.70 8.44 -12.71
CA SER A 151 17.77 9.46 -12.62
C SER A 151 17.85 10.16 -11.25
N MET A 152 16.72 10.25 -10.53
CA MET A 152 16.67 10.85 -9.19
C MET A 152 17.00 9.85 -8.07
N LEU A 153 17.07 8.55 -8.37
CA LEU A 153 17.51 7.50 -7.43
C LEU A 153 19.03 7.40 -7.34
N ASP A 154 19.72 7.79 -8.41
CA ASP A 154 21.18 7.74 -8.56
C ASP A 154 21.89 9.06 -8.21
N ALA A 155 21.11 10.09 -7.82
CA ALA A 155 21.58 11.45 -7.51
C ALA A 155 21.84 11.69 -6.01
#